data_AF-C1BEZ6-F1
#
_entry.id   AF-C1BEZ6-F1
#
_cell.length_a   1.000
_cell.length_b   1.000
_cell.length_c   1.000
_cell.angle_alpha   90.00
_cell.angle_beta   90.00
_cell.angle_gamma   90.00
#
_symmetry.space_group_name_H-M   'P 1'
#
loop_
_entity.id
_entity.type
_entity.pdbx_description
1 polymer ?
#
loop_
_entity_poly.entity_id
_entity_poly.type
_entity_poly.pdbx_seq_one_letter_code
_entity_poly.pdbx_strand_id
1 'polypeptide(L)'
;MAQWFQLQQLDPKYLEQVDQLYDDTFPMEIRQYLSTWIESHDWDMVAISDSLAAVRFHDLLAQLDVQYSHFALENNFLLQHNIRKIKRNLQDHFQEDPLQMAMIICNCLKEEKKILASIIKKEDNVGSTPNNMVLEKQKELDNNVKDLRNRVQVSEQEIKSLEDLQDEHDFKKKTLQSRVEQEVNGMAQSQAVWKEIREEEIVIRKVFIKLNITRQVVVNQISDILCLAEQIQFNLVTVEVPEWKHRQQIACIGGPPNACLDQLQIWFTAVAEGLQQVRQQLKMLQELEQKYTYENDPVTQGKSALEERALALFKYLIVE
;
A
#
# COMPACT_ATOMS: atom_id res chain seq x y z
N MET A 1 20.34 24.83 -2.17
CA MET A 1 19.26 23.94 -2.65
C MET A 1 18.81 24.52 -3.98
N ALA A 2 18.74 23.72 -5.05
CA ALA A 2 18.43 24.22 -6.38
C ALA A 2 17.02 24.82 -6.44
N GLN A 3 16.83 25.92 -7.18
CA GLN A 3 15.55 26.54 -7.49
C GLN A 3 14.56 25.51 -8.05
N TRP A 4 15.06 24.58 -8.88
CA TRP A 4 14.25 23.48 -9.42
C TRP A 4 13.58 22.63 -8.34
N PHE A 5 14.31 22.31 -7.28
CA PHE A 5 13.77 21.50 -6.18
C PHE A 5 12.65 22.24 -5.45
N GLN A 6 12.75 23.56 -5.30
CA GLN A 6 11.70 24.38 -4.68
C GLN A 6 10.42 24.39 -5.54
N LEU A 7 10.55 24.45 -6.87
CA LEU A 7 9.42 24.38 -7.79
C LEU A 7 8.71 23.03 -7.74
N GLN A 8 9.44 21.93 -7.59
CA GLN A 8 8.87 20.58 -7.51
C GLN A 8 8.03 20.33 -6.25
N GLN A 9 8.14 21.18 -5.22
CA GLN A 9 7.36 21.09 -3.98
C GLN A 9 6.06 21.91 -4.02
N LEU A 10 5.75 22.56 -5.15
CA LEU A 10 4.59 23.42 -5.25
C LEU A 10 3.28 22.64 -5.47
N ASP A 11 2.15 23.26 -5.10
CA ASP A 11 0.82 22.73 -5.42
C ASP A 11 0.67 22.46 -6.94
N PRO A 12 -0.11 21.44 -7.35
CA PRO A 12 -0.31 21.10 -8.77
C PRO A 12 -0.69 22.29 -9.68
N LYS A 13 -1.46 23.25 -9.17
CA LYS A 13 -1.86 24.47 -9.90
C LYS A 13 -0.69 25.38 -10.32
N TYR A 14 0.43 25.33 -9.58
CA TYR A 14 1.64 26.08 -9.90
C TYR A 14 2.59 25.23 -10.75
N LEU A 15 2.60 23.91 -10.55
CA LEU A 15 3.33 22.99 -11.43
C LEU A 15 2.83 23.07 -12.88
N GLU A 16 1.53 23.26 -13.11
CA GLU A 16 0.98 23.50 -14.45
C GLU A 16 1.50 24.80 -15.08
N GLN A 17 1.73 25.85 -14.29
CA GLN A 17 2.36 27.08 -14.79
C GLN A 17 3.84 26.86 -15.13
N VAL A 18 4.54 26.04 -14.36
CA VAL A 18 5.93 25.65 -14.65
C VAL A 18 5.98 24.82 -15.94
N ASP A 19 5.05 23.89 -16.13
CA ASP A 19 4.95 23.04 -17.33
C ASP A 19 4.83 23.88 -18.62
N GLN A 20 4.00 24.92 -18.59
CA GLN A 20 3.81 25.84 -19.72
C GLN A 20 5.06 26.66 -20.10
N LEU A 21 6.12 26.68 -19.28
CA LEU A 21 7.37 27.38 -19.58
C LEU A 21 8.32 26.57 -20.47
N TYR A 22 8.09 25.26 -20.60
CA TYR A 22 8.99 24.33 -21.28
C TYR A 22 8.30 23.68 -22.48
N ASP A 23 9.00 23.67 -23.62
CA ASP A 23 8.51 23.12 -24.88
C ASP A 23 9.63 22.31 -25.59
N ASP A 24 9.37 21.87 -26.81
CA ASP A 24 10.36 21.12 -27.62
C ASP A 24 11.61 21.96 -27.96
N THR A 25 11.53 23.30 -27.84
CA THR A 25 12.63 24.23 -28.12
C THR A 25 13.63 24.23 -26.97
N PHE A 26 13.16 24.25 -25.73
CA PHE A 26 13.99 24.01 -24.54
C PHE A 26 13.32 23.01 -23.59
N PRO A 27 13.57 21.70 -23.77
CA PRO A 27 12.90 20.65 -23.03
C PRO A 27 13.14 20.68 -21.51
N MET A 28 12.09 20.38 -20.74
CA MET A 28 12.12 20.35 -19.27
C MET A 28 13.13 19.33 -18.73
N GLU A 29 13.44 18.29 -19.48
CA GLU A 29 14.46 17.28 -19.13
C GLU A 29 15.85 17.92 -18.98
N ILE A 30 16.20 18.90 -19.82
CA ILE A 30 17.46 19.65 -19.68
C ILE A 30 17.44 20.41 -18.37
N ARG A 31 16.33 21.13 -18.11
CA ARG A 31 16.12 21.90 -16.90
C ARG A 31 16.25 21.05 -15.64
N GLN A 32 15.72 19.82 -15.67
CA GLN A 32 15.74 18.88 -14.56
C GLN A 32 17.12 18.26 -14.34
N TYR A 33 17.73 17.67 -15.37
CA TYR A 33 18.99 16.93 -15.22
C TYR A 33 20.21 17.83 -15.01
N LEU A 34 20.15 19.05 -15.54
CA LEU A 34 21.24 20.02 -15.44
C LEU A 34 20.87 21.20 -14.53
N SER A 35 19.89 21.05 -13.64
CA SER A 35 19.36 22.14 -12.82
C SER A 35 20.45 22.92 -12.07
N THR A 36 21.33 22.22 -11.36
CA THR A 36 22.44 22.83 -10.61
C THR A 36 23.43 23.56 -11.52
N TRP A 37 23.73 23.01 -12.69
CA TRP A 37 24.66 23.62 -13.64
C TRP A 37 24.04 24.85 -14.31
N ILE A 38 22.77 24.76 -14.71
CA ILE A 38 22.04 25.90 -15.28
C ILE A 38 21.98 27.03 -14.26
N GLU A 39 21.60 26.74 -13.02
CA GLU A 39 21.44 27.74 -11.96
C GLU A 39 22.77 28.35 -11.48
N SER A 40 23.92 27.73 -11.77
CA SER A 40 25.24 28.26 -11.39
C SER A 40 25.76 29.36 -12.33
N HIS A 41 25.06 29.66 -13.43
CA HIS A 41 25.49 30.63 -14.44
C HIS A 41 24.65 31.91 -14.43
N ASP A 42 25.29 33.03 -14.74
CA ASP A 42 24.64 34.34 -14.89
C ASP A 42 24.06 34.48 -16.30
N TRP A 43 22.86 33.92 -16.51
CA TRP A 43 22.19 33.95 -17.81
C TRP A 43 21.76 35.35 -18.26
N ASP A 44 21.67 36.33 -17.36
CA ASP A 44 21.45 37.73 -17.73
C ASP A 44 22.65 38.28 -18.53
N MET A 45 23.87 37.93 -18.13
CA MET A 45 25.10 38.30 -18.84
C MET A 45 25.34 37.45 -20.10
N VAL A 46 24.96 36.16 -20.08
CA VAL A 46 25.10 35.28 -21.24
C VAL A 46 24.16 35.70 -22.37
N ALA A 47 22.93 36.13 -22.04
CA ALA A 47 21.91 36.51 -23.02
C ALA A 47 22.17 37.84 -23.76
N ILE A 48 23.27 38.54 -23.45
CA ILE A 48 23.66 39.81 -24.09
C ILE A 48 25.03 39.75 -24.78
N SER A 49 25.69 38.58 -24.78
CA SER A 49 27.05 38.41 -25.31
C SER A 49 27.16 37.16 -26.18
N ASP A 50 27.33 37.34 -27.50
CA ASP A 50 27.42 36.23 -28.46
C ASP A 50 28.56 35.26 -28.14
N SER A 51 29.73 35.80 -27.78
CA SER A 51 30.89 34.97 -27.47
C SER A 51 30.70 34.12 -26.21
N LEU A 52 30.06 34.70 -25.18
CA LEU A 52 29.77 33.98 -23.95
C LEU A 52 28.63 32.96 -24.17
N ALA A 53 27.62 33.31 -24.96
CA ALA A 53 26.54 32.41 -25.35
C ALA A 53 27.07 31.19 -26.12
N ALA A 54 27.97 31.39 -27.08
CA ALA A 54 28.60 30.29 -27.82
C ALA A 54 29.40 29.35 -26.92
N VAL A 55 30.19 29.90 -25.98
CA VAL A 55 30.93 29.08 -24.99
C VAL A 55 29.95 28.28 -24.13
N ARG A 56 28.91 28.92 -23.59
CA ARG A 56 27.92 28.27 -22.72
C ARG A 56 27.10 27.22 -23.44
N PHE A 57 26.82 27.41 -24.72
CA PHE A 57 26.16 26.41 -25.54
C PHE A 57 27.00 25.14 -25.68
N HIS A 58 28.30 25.27 -25.98
CA HIS A 58 29.18 24.11 -26.04
C HIS A 58 29.39 23.45 -24.67
N ASP A 59 29.47 24.24 -23.59
CA ASP A 59 29.51 23.71 -22.23
C ASP A 59 28.24 22.89 -21.92
N LEU A 60 27.05 23.38 -22.32
CA LEU A 60 25.79 22.67 -22.15
C LEU A 60 25.80 21.32 -22.90
N LEU A 61 26.25 21.31 -24.16
CA LEU A 61 26.37 20.07 -24.94
C LEU A 61 27.32 19.07 -24.27
N ALA A 62 28.42 19.53 -23.67
CA ALA A 62 29.35 18.70 -22.92
C ALA A 62 28.71 18.16 -21.63
N GLN A 63 27.91 18.96 -20.91
CA GLN A 63 27.14 18.47 -19.76
C GLN A 63 26.15 17.37 -20.15
N LEU A 64 25.51 17.48 -21.32
CA LEU A 64 24.63 16.42 -21.84
C LEU A 64 25.39 15.13 -22.16
N ASP A 65 26.66 15.19 -22.61
CA ASP A 65 27.49 14.00 -22.80
C ASP A 65 27.86 13.32 -21.47
N VAL A 66 28.12 14.11 -20.44
CA VAL A 66 28.34 13.61 -19.07
C VAL A 66 27.09 12.91 -18.56
N GLN A 67 25.91 13.52 -18.71
CA GLN A 67 24.63 12.90 -18.31
C GLN A 67 24.31 11.65 -19.13
N TYR A 68 24.58 11.66 -20.44
CA TYR A 68 24.45 10.46 -21.27
C TYR A 68 25.32 9.30 -20.74
N SER A 69 26.57 9.59 -20.37
CA SER A 69 27.48 8.59 -19.81
C SER A 69 26.99 8.05 -18.46
N HIS A 70 26.40 8.91 -17.63
CA HIS A 70 25.76 8.49 -16.38
C HIS A 70 24.60 7.50 -16.64
N PHE A 71 23.69 7.83 -17.56
CA PHE A 71 22.59 6.94 -17.93
C PHE A 71 23.05 5.65 -18.62
N ALA A 72 24.21 5.67 -19.29
CA ALA A 72 24.85 4.48 -19.82
C ALA A 72 25.33 3.52 -18.71
N LEU A 73 25.92 4.05 -17.64
CA LEU A 73 26.32 3.25 -16.48
C LEU A 73 25.12 2.62 -15.77
N GLU A 74 24.00 3.33 -15.71
CA GLU A 74 22.74 2.84 -15.14
C GLU A 74 21.95 1.90 -16.07
N ASN A 75 22.45 1.65 -17.29
CA ASN A 75 21.76 0.90 -18.35
C ASN A 75 20.35 1.44 -18.67
N ASN A 76 20.11 2.74 -18.46
CA ASN A 76 18.82 3.36 -18.71
C ASN A 76 18.67 3.75 -20.19
N PHE A 77 18.22 2.80 -21.00
CA PHE A 77 18.08 2.96 -22.45
C PHE A 77 17.16 4.13 -22.84
N LEU A 78 16.06 4.32 -22.12
CA LEU A 78 15.10 5.39 -22.41
C LEU A 78 15.74 6.77 -22.23
N LEU A 79 16.39 7.00 -21.08
CA LEU A 79 17.00 8.31 -20.80
C LEU A 79 18.21 8.58 -21.71
N GLN A 80 18.98 7.54 -22.07
CA GLN A 80 20.03 7.67 -23.08
C GLN A 80 19.48 8.10 -24.45
N HIS A 81 18.37 7.50 -24.89
CA HIS A 81 17.71 7.86 -26.13
C HIS A 81 17.23 9.32 -26.09
N ASN A 82 16.56 9.72 -24.99
CA ASN A 82 16.02 11.06 -24.82
C ASN A 82 17.13 12.12 -24.82
N ILE A 83 18.19 11.95 -24.01
CA ILE A 83 19.32 12.90 -23.99
C ILE A 83 19.99 13.01 -25.36
N ARG A 84 20.15 11.91 -26.08
CA ARG A 84 20.73 11.94 -27.43
C ARG A 84 19.84 12.73 -28.41
N LYS A 85 18.53 12.54 -28.35
CA LYS A 85 17.56 13.29 -29.17
C LYS A 85 17.58 14.78 -28.81
N ILE A 86 17.52 15.11 -27.52
CA ILE A 86 17.57 16.48 -27.01
C ILE A 86 18.85 17.18 -27.47
N LYS A 87 20.02 16.53 -27.29
CA LYS A 87 21.30 17.09 -27.71
C LYS A 87 21.29 17.43 -29.21
N ARG A 88 20.81 16.51 -30.06
CA ARG A 88 20.68 16.76 -31.51
C ARG A 88 19.75 17.94 -31.80
N ASN A 89 18.58 17.99 -31.17
CA ASN A 89 17.63 19.09 -31.34
C ASN A 89 18.25 20.44 -30.96
N LEU A 90 18.97 20.53 -29.83
CA LEU A 90 19.65 21.76 -29.43
C LEU A 90 20.72 22.21 -30.45
N GLN A 91 21.46 21.25 -31.01
CA GLN A 91 22.43 21.52 -32.07
C GLN A 91 21.73 22.08 -33.32
N ASP A 92 20.66 21.42 -33.77
CA ASP A 92 19.94 21.84 -34.96
C ASP A 92 19.28 23.23 -34.81
N HIS A 93 18.84 23.61 -33.60
CA HIS A 93 18.12 24.87 -33.36
C HIS A 93 19.01 26.05 -32.96
N PHE A 94 20.12 25.82 -32.23
CA PHE A 94 20.89 26.90 -31.59
C PHE A 94 22.36 26.94 -31.95
N GLN A 95 22.87 26.02 -32.76
CA GLN A 95 24.30 26.04 -33.12
C GLN A 95 24.70 27.29 -33.90
N GLU A 96 23.80 27.80 -34.76
CA GLU A 96 24.03 29.02 -35.54
C GLU A 96 23.69 30.30 -34.76
N ASP A 97 22.80 30.22 -33.78
CA ASP A 97 22.45 31.34 -32.89
C ASP A 97 22.34 30.88 -31.41
N PRO A 98 23.48 30.72 -30.71
CA PRO A 98 23.50 30.36 -29.29
C PRO A 98 22.89 31.42 -28.37
N LEU A 99 22.80 32.67 -28.82
CA LEU A 99 22.29 33.79 -28.03
C LEU A 99 20.79 33.61 -27.77
N GLN A 100 20.03 33.11 -28.77
CA GLN A 100 18.63 32.78 -28.62
C GLN A 100 18.39 31.75 -27.50
N MET A 101 19.22 30.70 -27.42
CA MET A 101 19.14 29.72 -26.33
C MET A 101 19.34 30.39 -24.96
N ALA A 102 20.38 31.24 -24.85
CA ALA A 102 20.67 31.93 -23.59
C ALA A 102 19.51 32.83 -23.14
N MET A 103 18.84 33.51 -24.08
CA MET A 103 17.63 34.30 -23.79
C MET A 103 16.48 33.42 -23.30
N ILE A 104 16.25 32.26 -23.92
CA ILE A 104 15.21 31.31 -23.48
C ILE A 104 15.47 30.85 -22.05
N ILE A 105 16.68 30.36 -21.76
CA ILE A 105 17.05 29.90 -20.41
C ILE A 105 16.90 31.02 -19.38
N CYS A 106 17.38 32.23 -19.71
CA CYS A 106 17.24 33.41 -18.86
C CYS A 106 15.76 33.71 -18.55
N ASN A 107 14.90 33.69 -19.56
CA ASN A 107 13.47 33.96 -19.41
C ASN A 107 12.77 32.87 -18.59
N CYS A 108 13.01 31.59 -18.85
CA CYS A 108 12.45 30.48 -18.07
C CYS A 108 12.80 30.63 -16.58
N LEU A 109 14.09 30.88 -16.25
CA LEU A 109 14.53 31.05 -14.85
C LEU A 109 13.89 32.28 -14.18
N LYS A 110 13.64 33.36 -14.92
CA LYS A 110 12.96 34.56 -14.41
C LYS A 110 11.48 34.30 -14.15
N GLU A 111 10.79 33.62 -15.05
CA GLU A 111 9.38 33.25 -14.87
C GLU A 111 9.20 32.27 -13.71
N GLU A 112 10.09 31.28 -13.57
CA GLU A 112 10.13 30.40 -12.39
C GLU A 112 10.25 31.19 -11.07
N LYS A 113 11.14 32.19 -11.01
CA LYS A 113 11.27 33.07 -9.83
C LYS A 113 10.00 33.89 -9.57
N LYS A 114 9.29 34.32 -10.62
CA LYS A 114 8.00 35.00 -10.47
C LYS A 114 6.92 34.08 -9.92
N ILE A 115 6.87 32.83 -10.37
CA ILE A 115 5.97 31.80 -9.84
C ILE A 115 6.23 31.63 -8.33
N LEU A 116 7.48 31.39 -7.93
CA LEU A 116 7.85 31.27 -6.52
C LEU A 116 7.49 32.52 -5.69
N ALA A 117 7.77 33.72 -6.21
CA ALA A 117 7.44 34.98 -5.54
C ALA A 117 5.93 35.23 -5.41
N SER A 118 5.12 34.70 -6.33
CA SER A 118 3.65 34.82 -6.30
C SER A 118 3.00 34.03 -5.15
N ILE A 119 3.71 33.01 -4.64
CA ILE A 119 3.25 32.10 -3.58
C ILE A 119 3.45 32.73 -2.21
N ILE A 120 4.64 33.32 -1.98
CA ILE A 120 4.96 34.05 -0.74
C ILE A 120 3.93 35.16 -0.48
N LYS A 121 3.41 35.79 -1.55
CA LYS A 121 2.37 36.83 -1.45
C LYS A 121 0.96 36.30 -1.16
N LYS A 122 0.72 35.00 -1.33
CA LYS A 122 -0.59 34.34 -1.14
C LYS A 122 -0.68 33.50 0.14
N GLU A 123 0.44 33.05 0.70
CA GLU A 123 0.46 32.25 1.94
C GLU A 123 0.02 33.02 3.19
N ASP A 124 0.00 34.36 3.16
CA ASP A 124 -0.54 35.19 4.25
C ASP A 124 -2.07 35.10 4.42
N ASN A 125 -2.81 34.29 3.63
CA ASN A 125 -4.27 34.40 3.62
C ASN A 125 -5.15 33.14 3.52
N VAL A 126 -4.67 31.89 3.59
CA VAL A 126 -5.58 30.72 3.54
C VAL A 126 -5.10 29.53 4.37
N GLY A 127 -5.91 29.11 5.35
CA GLY A 127 -5.76 27.88 6.12
C GLY A 127 -6.15 26.62 5.34
N SER A 128 -5.62 25.48 5.80
CA SER A 128 -5.80 24.08 5.33
C SER A 128 -6.81 23.82 4.20
N THR A 129 -6.27 23.41 3.05
CA THR A 129 -6.97 23.10 1.79
C THR A 129 -7.78 21.78 1.82
N PRO A 130 -8.95 21.69 1.16
CA PRO A 130 -9.80 20.48 1.09
C PRO A 130 -9.11 19.18 0.64
N ASN A 131 -8.07 19.27 -0.20
CA ASN A 131 -7.35 18.09 -0.70
C ASN A 131 -6.64 17.30 0.40
N ASN A 132 -6.21 17.95 1.49
CA ASN A 132 -5.54 17.25 2.59
C ASN A 132 -6.49 16.31 3.35
N MET A 133 -7.76 16.68 3.49
CA MET A 133 -8.75 15.85 4.20
C MET A 133 -9.13 14.60 3.41
N VAL A 134 -9.17 14.67 2.07
CA VAL A 134 -9.46 13.50 1.21
C VAL A 134 -8.32 12.49 1.28
N LEU A 135 -7.07 12.97 1.23
CA LEU A 135 -5.89 12.10 1.35
C LEU A 135 -5.82 11.40 2.71
N GLU A 136 -6.23 12.09 3.78
CA GLU A 136 -6.24 11.53 5.13
C GLU A 136 -7.26 10.40 5.30
N LYS A 137 -8.48 10.56 4.76
CA LYS A 137 -9.52 9.52 4.75
C LYS A 137 -9.09 8.27 3.98
N GLN A 138 -8.50 8.44 2.79
CA GLN A 138 -8.01 7.32 1.99
C GLN A 138 -6.90 6.54 2.72
N LYS A 139 -6.01 7.26 3.40
CA LYS A 139 -4.94 6.65 4.21
C LYS A 139 -5.48 5.87 5.40
N GLU A 140 -6.53 6.35 6.06
CA GLU A 140 -7.22 5.63 7.13
C GLU A 140 -7.79 4.30 6.62
N LEU A 141 -8.48 4.33 5.47
CA LEU A 141 -9.05 3.13 4.88
C LEU A 141 -7.98 2.13 4.44
N ASP A 142 -6.88 2.60 3.87
CA ASP A 142 -5.70 1.76 3.56
C ASP A 142 -5.15 1.05 4.80
N ASN A 143 -5.08 1.75 5.94
CA ASN A 143 -4.60 1.18 7.19
C ASN A 143 -5.58 0.10 7.71
N ASN A 144 -6.89 0.36 7.64
CA ASN A 144 -7.90 -0.61 8.05
C ASN A 144 -7.87 -1.87 7.17
N VAL A 145 -7.69 -1.72 5.86
CA VAL A 145 -7.57 -2.85 4.93
C VAL A 145 -6.29 -3.67 5.20
N LYS A 146 -5.18 -3.01 5.52
CA LYS A 146 -3.95 -3.71 5.94
C LYS A 146 -4.14 -4.44 7.27
N ASP A 147 -4.80 -3.82 8.23
CA ASP A 147 -5.11 -4.44 9.53
C ASP A 147 -6.01 -5.67 9.35
N LEU A 148 -7.04 -5.59 8.49
CA LEU A 148 -7.89 -6.73 8.17
C LEU A 148 -7.07 -7.93 7.66
N ARG A 149 -6.18 -7.71 6.67
CA ARG A 149 -5.32 -8.76 6.13
C ARG A 149 -4.44 -9.39 7.20
N ASN A 150 -3.84 -8.57 8.06
CA ASN A 150 -2.98 -9.03 9.14
C ASN A 150 -3.75 -9.89 10.14
N ARG A 151 -4.94 -9.44 10.58
CA ARG A 151 -5.78 -10.19 11.53
C ARG A 151 -6.22 -11.53 10.98
N VAL A 152 -6.61 -11.57 9.71
CA VAL A 152 -7.01 -12.83 9.04
C VAL A 152 -5.83 -13.82 9.02
N GLN A 153 -4.63 -13.35 8.66
CA GLN A 153 -3.43 -14.19 8.65
C GLN A 153 -3.05 -14.71 10.04
N VAL A 154 -3.14 -13.85 11.06
CA VAL A 154 -2.89 -14.25 12.46
C VAL A 154 -3.88 -15.33 12.90
N SER A 155 -5.18 -15.14 12.62
CA SER A 155 -6.20 -16.13 12.97
C SER A 155 -6.01 -17.46 12.24
N GLU A 156 -5.57 -17.43 10.98
CA GLU A 156 -5.23 -18.66 10.23
C GLU A 156 -4.09 -19.43 10.91
N GLN A 157 -3.07 -18.73 11.39
CA GLN A 157 -1.96 -19.35 12.10
C GLN A 157 -2.39 -19.94 13.44
N GLU A 158 -3.28 -19.25 14.18
CA GLU A 158 -3.84 -19.78 15.42
C GLU A 158 -4.69 -21.03 15.20
N ILE A 159 -5.46 -21.11 14.10
CA ILE A 159 -6.23 -22.30 13.75
C ILE A 159 -5.31 -23.49 13.46
N LYS A 160 -4.18 -23.29 12.79
CA LYS A 160 -3.17 -24.35 12.59
C LYS A 160 -2.62 -24.85 13.92
N SER A 161 -2.27 -23.92 14.83
CA SER A 161 -1.82 -24.29 16.17
C SER A 161 -2.91 -24.96 17.03
N LEU A 162 -4.18 -24.63 16.80
CA LEU A 162 -5.32 -25.29 17.44
C LEU A 162 -5.47 -26.73 16.93
N GLU A 163 -5.31 -26.97 15.63
CA GLU A 163 -5.33 -28.32 15.05
C GLU A 163 -4.22 -29.19 15.65
N ASP A 164 -2.97 -28.69 15.68
CA ASP A 164 -1.84 -29.40 16.30
C ASP A 164 -2.10 -29.75 17.78
N LEU A 165 -2.67 -28.80 18.53
CA LEU A 165 -2.97 -28.99 19.94
C LEU A 165 -4.09 -30.02 20.17
N GLN A 166 -5.06 -30.07 19.26
CA GLN A 166 -6.14 -31.04 19.31
C GLN A 166 -5.65 -32.45 18.97
N ASP A 167 -4.77 -32.58 17.98
CA ASP A 167 -4.15 -33.87 17.63
C ASP A 167 -3.25 -34.37 18.78
N GLU A 168 -2.51 -33.47 19.45
CA GLU A 168 -1.76 -33.80 20.67
C GLU A 168 -2.69 -34.32 21.78
N HIS A 169 -3.80 -33.63 22.01
CA HIS A 169 -4.78 -34.02 23.03
C HIS A 169 -5.39 -35.39 22.73
N ASP A 170 -5.82 -35.63 21.48
CA ASP A 170 -6.40 -36.89 21.03
C ASP A 170 -5.40 -38.05 21.17
N PHE A 171 -4.15 -37.84 20.74
CA PHE A 171 -3.09 -38.82 20.86
C PHE A 171 -2.83 -39.23 22.31
N LYS A 172 -2.66 -38.24 23.22
CA LYS A 172 -2.42 -38.53 24.65
C LYS A 172 -3.60 -39.25 25.28
N LYS A 173 -4.83 -38.85 24.98
CA LYS A 173 -6.04 -39.47 25.51
C LYS A 173 -6.20 -40.93 25.06
N LYS A 174 -6.01 -41.21 23.76
CA LYS A 174 -6.07 -42.58 23.22
C LYS A 174 -4.96 -43.47 23.77
N THR A 175 -3.75 -42.92 23.92
CA THR A 175 -2.60 -43.64 24.51
C THR A 175 -2.87 -44.03 25.95
N LEU A 176 -3.35 -43.09 26.77
CA LEU A 176 -3.70 -43.36 28.17
C LEU A 176 -4.83 -44.38 28.27
N GLN A 177 -5.88 -44.24 27.45
CA GLN A 177 -7.02 -45.17 27.45
C GLN A 177 -6.59 -46.60 27.12
N SER A 178 -5.74 -46.77 26.10
CA SER A 178 -5.20 -48.10 25.73
C SER A 178 -4.38 -48.72 26.86
N ARG A 179 -3.59 -47.92 27.57
CA ARG A 179 -2.79 -48.38 28.73
C ARG A 179 -3.70 -48.77 29.90
N VAL A 180 -4.71 -47.97 30.21
CA VAL A 180 -5.69 -48.28 31.26
C VAL A 180 -6.43 -49.58 30.94
N GLU A 181 -6.86 -49.80 29.69
CA GLU A 181 -7.53 -51.04 29.26
C GLU A 181 -6.62 -52.27 29.39
N GLN A 182 -5.31 -52.15 29.12
CA GLN A 182 -4.33 -53.22 29.31
C GLN A 182 -4.11 -53.54 30.80
N GLU A 183 -3.99 -52.52 31.65
CA GLU A 183 -3.77 -52.67 33.10
C GLU A 183 -5.02 -53.16 33.85
N VAL A 184 -6.22 -52.93 33.32
CA VAL A 184 -7.47 -53.50 33.87
C VAL A 184 -7.62 -54.99 33.50
N ASN A 185 -7.10 -55.40 32.34
CA ASN A 185 -7.14 -56.79 31.87
C ASN A 185 -5.99 -57.65 32.41
N GLY A 186 -4.83 -57.05 32.72
CA GLY A 186 -3.72 -57.69 33.45
C GLY A 186 -3.92 -57.55 34.96
N MET A 187 -3.78 -58.61 35.74
CA MET A 187 -3.92 -58.59 37.21
C MET A 187 -2.79 -57.81 37.95
N ALA A 188 -2.48 -56.56 37.56
CA ALA A 188 -1.42 -55.76 38.15
C ALA A 188 -1.99 -54.58 38.97
N GLN A 189 -2.28 -54.81 40.26
CA GLN A 189 -2.64 -53.77 41.23
C GLN A 189 -1.39 -53.07 41.80
N SER A 190 -0.50 -52.53 40.96
CA SER A 190 0.64 -51.75 41.45
C SER A 190 0.23 -50.30 41.68
N GLN A 191 0.31 -49.85 42.95
CA GLN A 191 -0.02 -48.47 43.34
C GLN A 191 0.82 -47.41 42.62
N ALA A 192 2.03 -47.78 42.15
CA ALA A 192 2.89 -46.89 41.36
C ALA A 192 2.31 -46.58 39.96
N VAL A 193 1.75 -47.59 39.29
CA VAL A 193 1.16 -47.45 37.93
C VAL A 193 -0.06 -46.52 37.96
N TRP A 194 -0.92 -46.68 38.97
CA TRP A 194 -2.08 -45.80 39.15
C TRP A 194 -1.71 -44.34 39.48
N LYS A 195 -0.55 -44.14 40.10
CA LYS A 195 -0.01 -42.79 40.33
C LYS A 195 0.44 -42.15 39.02
N GLU A 196 1.15 -42.88 38.16
CA GLU A 196 1.56 -42.42 36.84
C GLU A 196 0.36 -42.08 35.95
N ILE A 197 -0.65 -42.96 35.90
CA ILE A 197 -1.91 -42.73 35.16
C ILE A 197 -2.57 -41.42 35.60
N ARG A 198 -2.63 -41.17 36.92
CA ARG A 198 -3.21 -39.93 37.45
C ARG A 198 -2.39 -38.69 37.08
N GLU A 199 -1.06 -38.79 37.05
CA GLU A 199 -0.19 -37.69 36.62
C GLU A 199 -0.39 -37.38 35.14
N GLU A 200 -0.53 -38.40 34.28
CA GLU A 200 -0.85 -38.24 32.86
C GLU A 200 -2.25 -37.63 32.64
N GLU A 201 -3.28 -38.04 33.41
CA GLU A 201 -4.61 -37.42 33.38
C GLU A 201 -4.57 -35.91 33.67
N ILE A 202 -3.74 -35.49 34.63
CA ILE A 202 -3.54 -34.06 34.94
C ILE A 202 -2.92 -33.34 33.75
N VAL A 203 -1.95 -33.95 33.07
CA VAL A 203 -1.34 -33.38 31.85
C VAL A 203 -2.38 -33.25 30.74
N ILE A 204 -3.19 -34.28 30.48
CA ILE A 204 -4.26 -34.24 29.47
C ILE A 204 -5.27 -33.14 29.79
N ARG A 205 -5.67 -32.99 31.07
CA ARG A 205 -6.55 -31.88 31.50
C ARG A 205 -5.95 -30.51 31.23
N LYS A 206 -4.64 -30.33 31.42
CA LYS A 206 -3.96 -29.06 31.08
C LYS A 206 -4.01 -28.78 29.58
N VAL A 207 -3.78 -29.79 28.75
CA VAL A 207 -3.90 -29.68 27.28
C VAL A 207 -5.33 -29.31 26.88
N PHE A 208 -6.34 -29.95 27.49
CA PHE A 208 -7.75 -29.62 27.26
C PHE A 208 -8.08 -28.16 27.61
N ILE A 209 -7.62 -27.67 28.77
CA ILE A 209 -7.84 -26.27 29.17
C ILE A 209 -7.22 -25.31 28.14
N LYS A 210 -5.99 -25.60 27.69
CA LYS A 210 -5.33 -24.81 26.65
C LYS A 210 -6.12 -24.83 25.36
N LEU A 211 -6.60 -26.00 24.93
CA LEU A 211 -7.44 -26.16 23.73
C LEU A 211 -8.71 -25.33 23.82
N ASN A 212 -9.40 -25.35 24.96
CA ASN A 212 -10.60 -24.55 25.17
C ASN A 212 -10.33 -23.04 25.11
N ILE A 213 -9.24 -22.58 25.74
CA ILE A 213 -8.82 -21.18 25.66
C ILE A 213 -8.52 -20.78 24.22
N THR A 214 -7.76 -21.60 23.49
CA THR A 214 -7.43 -21.32 22.08
C THR A 214 -8.68 -21.29 21.20
N ARG A 215 -9.64 -22.21 21.38
CA ARG A 215 -10.94 -22.15 20.68
C ARG A 215 -11.68 -20.83 20.93
N GLN A 216 -11.71 -20.36 22.18
CA GLN A 216 -12.34 -19.08 22.51
C GLN A 216 -11.63 -17.90 21.84
N VAL A 217 -10.29 -17.90 21.84
CA VAL A 217 -9.49 -16.84 21.21
C VAL A 217 -9.77 -16.79 19.71
N VAL A 218 -9.73 -17.92 19.01
CA VAL A 218 -9.99 -17.97 17.57
C VAL A 218 -11.41 -17.50 17.23
N VAL A 219 -12.43 -17.95 17.98
CA VAL A 219 -13.82 -17.51 17.77
C VAL A 219 -13.96 -16.00 17.93
N ASN A 220 -13.31 -15.42 18.96
CA ASN A 220 -13.32 -13.97 19.18
C ASN A 220 -12.58 -13.22 18.06
N GLN A 221 -11.42 -13.73 17.63
CA GLN A 221 -10.66 -13.14 16.53
C GLN A 221 -11.46 -13.11 15.22
N ILE A 222 -12.14 -14.21 14.88
CA ILE A 222 -13.02 -14.25 13.70
C ILE A 222 -14.15 -13.22 13.84
N SER A 223 -14.76 -13.09 15.02
CA SER A 223 -15.77 -12.06 15.27
C SER A 223 -15.23 -10.64 15.05
N ASP A 224 -14.03 -10.35 15.56
CA ASP A 224 -13.37 -9.04 15.41
C ASP A 224 -13.00 -8.74 13.97
N ILE A 225 -12.55 -9.75 13.21
CA ILE A 225 -12.28 -9.66 11.78
C ILE A 225 -13.57 -9.29 11.04
N LEU A 226 -14.69 -9.95 11.33
CA LEU A 226 -15.98 -9.65 10.71
C LEU A 226 -16.47 -8.23 11.07
N CYS A 227 -16.24 -7.76 12.30
CA CYS A 227 -16.52 -6.38 12.70
C CYS A 227 -15.73 -5.37 11.87
N LEU A 228 -14.42 -5.59 11.70
CA LEU A 228 -13.58 -4.71 10.91
C LEU A 228 -13.96 -4.74 9.42
N ALA A 229 -14.23 -5.93 8.87
CA ALA A 229 -14.68 -6.09 7.49
C ALA A 229 -15.99 -5.33 7.23
N GLU A 230 -16.94 -5.40 8.15
CA GLU A 230 -18.21 -4.66 8.09
C GLU A 230 -18.00 -3.13 8.10
N GLN A 231 -17.11 -2.63 8.95
CA GLN A 231 -16.77 -1.21 9.00
C GLN A 231 -16.13 -0.71 7.69
N ILE A 232 -15.17 -1.47 7.15
CA ILE A 232 -14.51 -1.15 5.88
C ILE A 232 -15.55 -1.18 4.75
N GLN A 233 -16.36 -2.23 4.68
CA GLN A 233 -17.43 -2.36 3.68
C GLN A 233 -18.42 -1.19 3.75
N PHE A 234 -18.84 -0.80 4.95
CA PHE A 234 -19.74 0.33 5.14
C PHE A 234 -19.14 1.62 4.56
N ASN A 235 -17.88 1.92 4.87
CA ASN A 235 -17.20 3.10 4.32
C ASN A 235 -17.04 3.02 2.79
N LEU A 236 -16.68 1.85 2.25
CA LEU A 236 -16.57 1.65 0.80
C LEU A 236 -17.88 1.94 0.08
N VAL A 237 -18.99 1.38 0.56
CA VAL A 237 -20.29 1.47 -0.11
C VAL A 237 -20.96 2.84 0.10
N THR A 238 -20.80 3.45 1.28
CA THR A 238 -21.52 4.69 1.61
C THR A 238 -20.75 5.96 1.30
N VAL A 239 -19.42 5.89 1.20
CA VAL A 239 -18.56 7.06 0.97
C VAL A 239 -17.79 6.92 -0.34
N GLU A 240 -16.89 5.93 -0.43
CA GLU A 240 -15.91 5.88 -1.51
C GLU A 240 -16.54 5.60 -2.89
N VAL A 241 -17.50 4.67 -2.97
CA VAL A 241 -18.21 4.35 -4.22
C VAL A 241 -19.08 5.53 -4.68
N PRO A 242 -19.92 6.17 -3.84
CA PRO A 242 -20.67 7.35 -4.23
C PRO A 242 -19.79 8.53 -4.68
N GLU A 243 -18.70 8.81 -3.96
CA GLU A 243 -17.75 9.85 -4.34
C GLU A 243 -17.08 9.54 -5.68
N TRP A 244 -16.68 8.29 -5.91
CA TRP A 244 -16.14 7.87 -7.20
C TRP A 244 -17.17 7.97 -8.32
N LYS A 245 -18.42 7.53 -8.11
CA LYS A 245 -19.51 7.68 -9.10
C LYS A 245 -19.73 9.15 -9.44
N HIS A 246 -19.65 10.05 -8.45
CA HIS A 246 -19.75 11.49 -8.68
C HIS A 246 -18.55 12.04 -9.49
N ARG A 247 -17.32 11.64 -9.15
CA ARG A 247 -16.11 11.99 -9.93
C ARG A 247 -16.21 11.48 -11.37
N GLN A 248 -16.73 10.27 -11.58
CA GLN A 248 -16.96 9.70 -12.91
C GLN A 248 -17.97 10.54 -13.72
N GLN A 249 -19.09 10.94 -13.11
CA GLN A 249 -20.07 11.82 -13.77
C GLN A 249 -19.45 13.14 -14.21
N ILE A 250 -18.65 13.76 -13.34
CA ILE A 250 -17.93 15.02 -13.64
C ILE A 250 -16.92 14.81 -14.77
N ALA A 251 -16.15 13.72 -14.75
CA ALA A 251 -15.20 13.41 -15.81
C ALA A 251 -15.90 13.22 -17.17
N CYS A 252 -17.06 12.56 -17.20
CA CYS A 252 -17.85 12.35 -18.42
C CYS A 252 -18.37 13.65 -19.06
N ILE A 253 -18.47 14.75 -18.30
CA ILE A 253 -18.88 16.07 -18.82
C ILE A 253 -17.69 17.03 -19.04
N GLY A 254 -16.47 16.50 -19.09
CA GLY A 254 -15.25 17.28 -19.37
C GLY A 254 -14.54 17.83 -18.13
N GLY A 255 -14.90 17.34 -16.94
CA GLY A 255 -14.14 17.61 -15.73
C GLY A 255 -12.81 16.83 -15.66
N PRO A 256 -12.04 16.98 -14.56
CA PRO A 256 -10.70 16.40 -14.45
C PRO A 256 -10.72 14.86 -14.55
N PRO A 257 -9.73 14.24 -15.21
CA PRO A 257 -9.67 12.80 -15.43
C PRO A 257 -9.18 12.07 -14.16
N ASN A 258 -10.00 12.03 -13.11
CA ASN A 258 -9.69 11.31 -11.88
C ASN A 258 -10.80 10.30 -11.55
N ALA A 259 -10.85 9.21 -12.33
CA ALA A 259 -11.88 8.17 -12.22
C ALA A 259 -11.33 6.74 -12.36
N CYS A 260 -10.04 6.50 -12.08
CA CYS A 260 -9.55 5.11 -12.06
C CYS A 260 -10.20 4.33 -10.91
N LEU A 261 -10.38 3.02 -11.11
CA LEU A 261 -10.98 2.13 -10.12
C LEU A 261 -9.92 1.44 -9.25
N ASP A 262 -8.63 1.59 -9.56
CA ASP A 262 -7.55 0.78 -8.99
C ASP A 262 -7.58 0.72 -7.46
N GLN A 263 -7.72 1.88 -6.80
CA GLN A 263 -7.74 1.94 -5.34
C GLN A 263 -9.01 1.28 -4.75
N LEU A 264 -10.18 1.52 -5.34
CA LEU A 264 -11.42 0.86 -4.96
C LEU A 264 -11.30 -0.65 -5.15
N GLN A 265 -10.80 -1.09 -6.31
CA GLN A 265 -10.59 -2.49 -6.63
C GLN A 265 -9.65 -3.15 -5.61
N ILE A 266 -8.57 -2.49 -5.20
CA ILE A 266 -7.66 -2.99 -4.17
C ILE A 266 -8.41 -3.19 -2.85
N TRP A 267 -9.19 -2.21 -2.39
CA TRP A 267 -9.93 -2.32 -1.13
C TRP A 267 -11.02 -3.40 -1.17
N PHE A 268 -11.86 -3.40 -2.21
CA PHE A 268 -12.91 -4.41 -2.39
C PHE A 268 -12.32 -5.82 -2.47
N THR A 269 -11.24 -5.99 -3.24
CA THR A 269 -10.57 -7.29 -3.39
C THR A 269 -10.01 -7.76 -2.04
N ALA A 270 -9.38 -6.88 -1.27
CA ALA A 270 -8.82 -7.23 0.03
C ALA A 270 -9.90 -7.66 1.04
N VAL A 271 -11.06 -6.98 1.08
CA VAL A 271 -12.19 -7.38 1.94
C VAL A 271 -12.78 -8.71 1.48
N ALA A 272 -12.93 -8.90 0.16
CA ALA A 272 -13.45 -10.15 -0.41
C ALA A 272 -12.54 -11.35 -0.09
N GLU A 273 -11.23 -11.17 -0.26
CA GLU A 273 -10.21 -12.17 0.10
C GLU A 273 -10.27 -12.49 1.61
N GLY A 274 -10.34 -11.47 2.46
CA GLY A 274 -10.43 -11.64 3.91
C GLY A 274 -11.68 -12.43 4.33
N LEU A 275 -12.85 -12.08 3.79
CA LEU A 275 -14.10 -12.79 4.06
C LEU A 275 -14.07 -14.24 3.54
N GLN A 276 -13.45 -14.47 2.39
CA GLN A 276 -13.30 -15.81 1.83
C GLN A 276 -12.36 -16.68 2.68
N GLN A 277 -11.29 -16.09 3.21
CA GLN A 277 -10.40 -16.76 4.16
C GLN A 277 -11.13 -17.07 5.48
N VAL A 278 -11.93 -16.15 6.03
CA VAL A 278 -12.77 -16.42 7.21
C VAL A 278 -13.73 -17.58 6.97
N ARG A 279 -14.36 -17.67 5.79
CA ARG A 279 -15.20 -18.81 5.42
C ARG A 279 -14.42 -20.13 5.46
N GLN A 280 -13.18 -20.15 4.96
CA GLN A 280 -12.32 -21.34 5.02
C GLN A 280 -11.93 -21.69 6.46
N GLN A 281 -11.62 -20.69 7.28
CA GLN A 281 -11.31 -20.84 8.71
C GLN A 281 -12.49 -21.45 9.49
N LEU A 282 -13.72 -20.96 9.25
CA LEU A 282 -14.93 -21.51 9.86
C LEU A 282 -15.15 -22.98 9.47
N LYS A 283 -14.88 -23.35 8.22
CA LYS A 283 -14.92 -24.75 7.77
C LYS A 283 -13.91 -25.63 8.51
N MET A 284 -12.67 -25.15 8.69
CA MET A 284 -11.66 -25.87 9.47
C MET A 284 -12.09 -26.04 10.93
N LEU A 285 -12.67 -25.01 11.54
CA LEU A 285 -13.21 -25.11 12.91
C LEU A 285 -14.32 -26.16 13.02
N GLN A 286 -15.19 -26.28 12.01
CA GLN A 286 -16.21 -27.33 11.96
C GLN A 286 -15.59 -28.72 11.86
N GLU A 287 -14.54 -28.90 11.06
CA GLU A 287 -13.81 -30.16 10.97
C GLU A 287 -13.18 -30.54 12.33
N LEU A 288 -12.62 -29.56 13.06
CA LEU A 288 -12.10 -29.75 14.41
C LEU A 288 -13.19 -30.06 15.44
N GLU A 289 -14.35 -29.40 15.35
CA GLU A 289 -15.53 -29.69 16.19
C GLU A 289 -16.05 -31.12 15.96
N GLN A 290 -16.11 -31.57 14.70
CA GLN A 290 -16.51 -32.93 14.35
C GLN A 290 -15.56 -33.99 14.91
N LYS A 291 -14.24 -33.71 14.89
CA LYS A 291 -13.22 -34.59 15.50
C LYS A 291 -13.36 -34.63 17.03
N TYR A 292 -13.68 -33.50 17.67
CA TYR A 292 -13.80 -33.39 19.12
C TYR A 292 -14.66 -32.18 19.56
N THR A 293 -15.64 -32.44 20.42
CA THR A 293 -16.48 -31.40 21.05
C THR A 293 -16.78 -31.76 22.52
N TYR A 294 -17.33 -30.79 23.25
CA TYR A 294 -17.64 -30.89 24.67
C TYR A 294 -18.72 -29.86 25.07
N GLU A 295 -19.23 -29.98 26.30
CA GLU A 295 -20.24 -29.06 26.82
C GLU A 295 -19.70 -27.62 26.87
N ASN A 296 -20.46 -26.67 26.32
CA ASN A 296 -20.06 -25.27 26.18
C ASN A 296 -18.82 -25.03 25.31
N ASP A 297 -18.60 -25.87 24.29
CA ASP A 297 -17.58 -25.62 23.28
C ASP A 297 -17.82 -24.29 22.53
N PRO A 298 -16.87 -23.33 22.55
CA PRO A 298 -17.01 -22.03 21.91
C PRO A 298 -17.30 -22.12 20.40
N VAL A 299 -16.73 -23.11 19.72
CA VAL A 299 -16.94 -23.31 18.27
C VAL A 299 -18.39 -23.68 18.00
N THR A 300 -18.93 -24.63 18.78
CA THR A 300 -20.33 -25.06 18.69
C THR A 300 -21.29 -23.89 18.93
N GLN A 301 -21.00 -23.03 19.92
CA GLN A 301 -21.84 -21.88 20.28
C GLN A 301 -21.79 -20.74 19.25
N GLY A 302 -20.62 -20.48 18.65
CA GLY A 302 -20.40 -19.33 17.76
C GLY A 302 -20.62 -19.59 16.28
N LYS A 303 -20.44 -20.84 15.79
CA LYS A 303 -20.29 -21.12 14.35
C LYS A 303 -21.42 -20.58 13.47
N SER A 304 -22.68 -20.81 13.85
CA SER A 304 -23.84 -20.48 13.00
C SER A 304 -23.94 -18.96 12.78
N ALA A 305 -23.76 -18.18 13.84
CA ALA A 305 -23.83 -16.73 13.77
C ALA A 305 -22.67 -16.14 12.97
N LEU A 306 -21.46 -16.68 13.13
CA LEU A 306 -20.28 -16.24 12.39
C LEU A 306 -20.39 -16.57 10.89
N GLU A 307 -20.90 -17.76 10.53
CA GLU A 307 -21.13 -18.16 9.14
C GLU A 307 -22.19 -17.30 8.45
N GLU A 308 -23.32 -17.06 9.11
CA GLU A 308 -24.38 -16.18 8.57
C GLU A 308 -23.85 -14.78 8.34
N ARG A 309 -23.13 -14.23 9.32
CA ARG A 309 -22.55 -12.88 9.22
C ARG A 309 -21.51 -12.78 8.11
N ALA A 310 -20.58 -13.74 8.02
CA ALA A 310 -19.59 -13.77 6.95
C ALA A 310 -20.24 -13.85 5.56
N LEU A 311 -21.27 -14.69 5.42
CA LEU A 311 -22.01 -14.82 4.16
C LEU A 311 -22.78 -13.55 3.80
N ALA A 312 -23.42 -12.91 4.78
CA ALA A 312 -24.15 -11.67 4.58
C ALA A 312 -23.21 -10.55 4.10
N LEU A 313 -22.07 -10.36 4.78
CA LEU A 313 -21.05 -9.39 4.39
C LEU A 313 -20.52 -9.68 2.98
N PHE A 314 -20.20 -10.93 2.67
CA PHE A 314 -19.67 -11.29 1.36
C PHE A 314 -20.67 -11.05 0.23
N LYS A 315 -21.95 -11.39 0.45
CA LYS A 315 -23.03 -11.11 -0.52
C LYS A 315 -23.20 -9.61 -0.74
N TYR A 316 -23.23 -8.82 0.32
CA TYR A 316 -23.38 -7.38 0.22
C TYR A 316 -22.20 -6.74 -0.53
N LEU A 317 -20.98 -7.27 -0.35
CA LEU A 317 -19.78 -6.75 -1.00
C LEU A 317 -19.79 -6.93 -2.52
N ILE A 318 -20.37 -8.02 -3.03
CA ILE A 318 -20.29 -8.41 -4.45
C ILE A 318 -21.46 -7.84 -5.27
N VAL A 319 -22.57 -7.51 -4.62
CA VAL A 319 -23.78 -7.03 -5.30
C VAL A 319 -23.74 -5.51 -5.54
N GLU A 320 -23.00 -4.75 -4.71
CA GLU A 320 -22.77 -3.31 -4.85
C GLU A 320 -21.63 -2.97 -5.83
#